data_AF-A0A537VUP1-F1
#
_entry.id   AF-A0A537VUP1-F1
#
_cell.length_a   1.000
_cell.length_b   1.000
_cell.length_c   1.000
_cell.angle_alpha   90.00
_cell.angle_beta   90.00
_cell.angle_gamma   90.00
#
_symmetry.space_group_name_H-M   'P 1'
#
loop_
_entity.id
_entity.type
_entity.pdbx_description
1 polymer ?
#
loop_
_entity_poly.entity_id
_entity_poly.type
_entity_poly.pdbx_seq_one_letter_code
_entity_poly.pdbx_strand_id
1 'polypeptide(L)'
;MQRRVRTLLLVAVLVVSTLLLPSPAAAGRHPHHPCELTRRDGEAIQHFSERLIRCAVGAYGPVTGGTTRAICIARRESGLIPSASSPKGKYLGLYQHSATYWPLRFTTYTQPSWMLSSSALSGRSNAIVTVRMVRALGGWRRAGWPVKAC
;
A
#
# COMPACT_ATOMS: atom_id res chain seq x y z
N MET A 1 51.46 -68.62 -25.89
CA MET A 1 52.11 -67.33 -26.27
C MET A 1 51.79 -66.29 -25.21
N GLN A 2 52.78 -65.92 -24.39
CA GLN A 2 52.75 -64.76 -23.49
C GLN A 2 52.96 -63.46 -24.27
N ARG A 3 52.42 -62.34 -23.75
CA ARG A 3 52.89 -60.93 -23.78
C ARG A 3 51.66 -60.06 -23.42
N ARG A 4 51.67 -59.01 -22.60
CA ARG A 4 52.71 -58.23 -21.91
C ARG A 4 52.02 -57.37 -20.83
N VAL A 5 52.61 -57.34 -19.63
CA VAL A 5 53.00 -56.14 -18.85
C VAL A 5 52.05 -54.93 -18.84
N ARG A 6 51.59 -54.51 -17.65
CA ARG A 6 52.05 -53.28 -16.94
C ARG A 6 51.21 -52.96 -15.71
N THR A 7 51.86 -53.08 -14.55
CA THR A 7 51.57 -52.38 -13.29
C THR A 7 51.43 -50.87 -13.52
N LEU A 8 50.55 -50.19 -12.78
CA LEU A 8 50.84 -48.92 -12.07
C LEU A 8 49.60 -48.46 -11.27
N LEU A 9 49.82 -48.26 -9.96
CA LEU A 9 48.95 -47.53 -9.03
C LEU A 9 48.69 -46.11 -9.52
N LEU A 10 47.54 -45.53 -9.18
CA LEU A 10 47.45 -44.12 -8.77
C LEU A 10 46.19 -43.85 -7.94
N VAL A 11 46.43 -43.50 -6.68
CA VAL A 11 45.49 -42.92 -5.74
C VAL A 11 45.16 -41.50 -6.21
N ALA A 12 43.87 -41.15 -6.31
CA ALA A 12 43.44 -39.77 -6.45
C ALA A 12 42.28 -39.51 -5.48
N VAL A 13 42.64 -39.04 -4.30
CA VAL A 13 41.74 -38.40 -3.34
C VAL A 13 41.37 -37.03 -3.92
N LEU A 14 40.10 -36.84 -4.25
CA LEU A 14 39.55 -35.50 -4.54
C LEU A 14 38.55 -35.16 -3.46
N VAL A 15 39.06 -34.43 -2.47
CA VAL A 15 38.32 -33.67 -1.47
C VAL A 15 37.47 -32.65 -2.22
N VAL A 16 36.16 -32.87 -2.33
CA VAL A 16 35.24 -31.81 -2.76
C VAL A 16 34.99 -30.95 -1.54
N SER A 17 35.80 -29.89 -1.40
CA SER A 17 35.51 -28.78 -0.49
C SER A 17 34.18 -28.16 -0.92
N THR A 18 33.12 -28.45 -0.17
CA THR A 18 31.85 -27.74 -0.26
C THR A 18 32.10 -26.30 0.19
N LEU A 19 32.42 -25.43 -0.78
CA LEU A 19 32.36 -23.99 -0.62
C LEU A 19 30.92 -23.62 -0.22
N LEU A 20 30.67 -23.51 1.08
CA LEU A 20 29.54 -22.80 1.67
C LEU A 20 29.70 -21.31 1.30
N LEU A 21 29.36 -20.98 0.05
CA LEU A 21 29.07 -19.61 -0.32
C LEU A 21 27.80 -19.23 0.45
N PRO A 22 27.82 -18.25 1.36
CA PRO A 22 26.58 -17.70 1.87
C PRO A 22 25.84 -17.16 0.64
N SER A 23 24.69 -17.76 0.33
CA SER A 23 23.75 -17.17 -0.62
C SER A 23 23.61 -15.71 -0.23
N PRO A 24 23.86 -14.74 -1.13
CA PRO A 24 23.53 -13.36 -0.83
C PRO A 24 22.07 -13.41 -0.44
N ALA A 25 21.75 -13.00 0.79
CA ALA A 25 20.37 -12.85 1.20
C ALA A 25 19.73 -12.03 0.08
N ALA A 26 18.88 -12.67 -0.72
CA ALA A 26 18.10 -11.95 -1.69
C ALA A 26 17.40 -10.90 -0.85
N ALA A 27 17.80 -9.63 -1.00
CA ALA A 27 17.07 -8.53 -0.43
C ALA A 27 15.68 -8.69 -1.04
N GLY A 28 14.80 -9.35 -0.28
CA GLY A 28 13.46 -9.66 -0.72
C GLY A 28 12.90 -8.33 -1.12
N ARG A 29 12.67 -8.12 -2.41
CA ARG A 29 11.92 -6.96 -2.89
C ARG A 29 10.59 -7.10 -2.19
N HIS A 30 10.44 -6.38 -1.08
CA HIS A 30 9.18 -6.34 -0.35
C HIS A 30 8.13 -6.01 -1.41
N PRO A 31 7.02 -6.77 -1.49
CA PRO A 31 5.96 -6.48 -2.44
C PRO A 31 5.64 -4.99 -2.33
N HIS A 32 5.62 -4.27 -3.46
CA HIS A 32 5.34 -2.84 -3.45
C HIS A 32 4.05 -2.57 -2.65
N HIS A 33 4.22 -2.05 -1.43
CA HIS A 33 3.12 -1.75 -0.54
C HIS A 33 2.47 -0.45 -1.04
N PRO A 34 1.18 -0.48 -1.41
CA PRO A 34 0.60 0.66 -2.13
C PRO A 34 0.58 1.92 -1.30
N CYS A 35 1.11 3.01 -1.84
CA CYS A 35 1.16 4.32 -1.17
C CYS A 35 1.76 4.28 0.24
N GLU A 36 2.74 3.41 0.47
CA GLU A 36 3.57 3.44 1.66
C GLU A 36 4.54 4.62 1.57
N LEU A 37 4.09 5.77 2.08
CA LEU A 37 4.87 7.00 2.10
C LEU A 37 5.27 7.32 3.54
N THR A 38 6.49 7.80 3.71
CA THR A 38 6.95 8.39 4.98
C THR A 38 6.70 9.89 4.97
N ARG A 39 6.22 10.41 6.10
CA ARG A 39 6.13 11.85 6.34
C ARG A 39 7.55 12.42 6.42
N ARG A 40 7.80 13.50 5.69
CA ARG A 40 9.11 14.17 5.71
C ARG A 40 9.26 14.99 6.98
N ASP A 41 10.50 15.26 7.38
CA ASP A 41 10.77 16.11 8.55
C ASP A 41 10.19 17.51 8.35
N GLY A 42 9.49 18.02 9.36
CA GLY A 42 8.78 19.30 9.29
C GLY A 42 7.56 19.34 8.37
N GLU A 43 7.19 18.24 7.69
CA GLU A 43 6.03 18.23 6.79
C GLU A 43 4.71 18.33 7.57
N ALA A 44 3.92 19.35 7.25
CA ALA A 44 2.57 19.49 7.79
C ALA A 44 1.71 18.28 7.40
N ILE A 45 0.84 17.85 8.33
CA ILE A 45 0.03 16.65 8.14
C ILE A 45 -0.88 16.75 6.90
N GLN A 46 -1.31 17.97 6.56
CA GLN A 46 -2.13 18.26 5.38
C GLN A 46 -1.36 17.95 4.09
N HIS A 47 -0.09 18.39 3.99
CA HIS A 47 0.76 18.12 2.82
C HIS A 47 1.05 16.63 2.67
N PHE A 48 1.31 15.94 3.78
CA PHE A 48 1.48 14.50 3.77
C PHE A 48 0.20 13.79 3.29
N SER A 49 -0.96 14.22 3.77
CA SER A 49 -2.27 13.69 3.35
C SER A 49 -2.55 13.93 1.87
N GLU A 50 -2.19 15.09 1.31
CA GLU A 50 -2.30 15.35 -0.12
C GLU A 50 -1.43 14.38 -0.95
N ARG A 51 -0.22 14.06 -0.49
CA ARG A 51 0.65 13.08 -1.16
C ARG A 51 0.06 11.68 -1.14
N LEU A 52 -0.53 11.27 -0.01
CA LEU A 52 -1.25 10.00 0.10
C LEU A 52 -2.45 9.95 -0.87
N ILE A 53 -3.24 11.02 -0.93
CA ILE A 53 -4.39 11.13 -1.85
C ILE A 53 -3.92 11.10 -3.31
N ARG A 54 -2.87 11.86 -3.66
CA ARG A 54 -2.25 11.84 -5.00
C ARG A 54 -1.84 10.44 -5.41
N CYS A 55 -1.14 9.73 -4.51
CA CYS A 55 -0.75 8.35 -4.76
C CYS A 55 -1.96 7.44 -4.94
N ALA A 56 -2.97 7.52 -4.06
CA ALA A 56 -4.15 6.68 -4.12
C ALA A 56 -4.92 6.90 -5.44
N VAL A 57 -5.11 8.16 -5.86
CA VAL A 57 -5.76 8.47 -7.14
C VAL A 57 -4.94 7.97 -8.32
N GLY A 58 -3.62 8.15 -8.31
CA GLY A 58 -2.73 7.66 -9.38
C GLY A 58 -2.72 6.14 -9.50
N ALA A 59 -2.69 5.42 -8.37
CA ALA A 59 -2.61 3.97 -8.34
C ALA A 59 -3.97 3.27 -8.58
N TYR A 60 -5.06 3.87 -8.11
CA TYR A 60 -6.37 3.20 -8.05
C TYR A 60 -7.49 3.89 -8.80
N GLY A 61 -7.26 5.11 -9.28
CA GLY A 61 -8.19 5.81 -10.17
C GLY A 61 -8.28 5.17 -11.56
N PRO A 62 -8.76 5.92 -12.57
CA PRO A 62 -9.23 7.30 -12.48
C PRO A 62 -10.54 7.43 -11.70
N VAL A 63 -10.79 8.63 -11.15
CA VAL A 63 -12.07 9.05 -10.56
C VAL A 63 -12.44 10.42 -11.13
N THR A 64 -13.73 10.72 -11.23
CA THR A 64 -14.21 12.00 -11.79
C THR A 64 -13.59 13.20 -11.08
N GLY A 65 -12.99 14.13 -11.82
CA GLY A 65 -12.27 15.30 -11.27
C GLY A 65 -10.89 14.98 -10.67
N GLY A 66 -10.45 13.72 -10.72
CA GLY A 66 -9.10 13.28 -10.38
C GLY A 66 -8.63 13.69 -8.98
N THR A 67 -7.32 13.92 -8.88
CA THR A 67 -6.62 14.30 -7.65
C THR A 67 -7.17 15.59 -7.06
N THR A 68 -7.39 16.61 -7.88
CA THR A 68 -7.85 17.93 -7.43
C THR A 68 -9.18 17.80 -6.70
N ARG A 69 -10.14 17.05 -7.26
CA ARG A 69 -11.42 16.80 -6.60
C ARG A 69 -11.26 16.00 -5.31
N ALA A 70 -10.42 14.96 -5.32
CA ALA A 70 -10.18 14.12 -4.15
C ALA A 70 -9.57 14.91 -2.97
N ILE A 71 -8.60 15.78 -3.23
CA ILE A 71 -7.99 16.66 -2.21
C ILE A 71 -9.00 17.67 -1.69
N CYS A 72 -9.76 18.32 -2.58
CA CYS A 72 -10.79 19.27 -2.19
C CYS A 72 -11.83 18.64 -1.24
N ILE A 73 -12.34 17.46 -1.57
CA ILE A 73 -13.30 16.76 -0.70
C ILE A 73 -12.65 16.49 0.65
N ALA A 74 -11.46 15.89 0.70
CA ALA A 74 -10.79 15.61 1.97
C ALA A 74 -10.54 16.88 2.80
N ARG A 75 -10.18 18.00 2.15
CA ARG A 75 -10.03 19.30 2.82
C ARG A 75 -11.33 19.80 3.42
N ARG A 76 -12.45 19.68 2.70
CA ARG A 76 -13.77 20.06 3.22
C ARG A 76 -14.23 19.16 4.37
N GLU A 77 -14.03 17.84 4.24
CA GLU A 77 -14.55 16.88 5.21
C GLU A 77 -13.73 16.86 6.52
N SER A 78 -12.39 17.03 6.44
CA SER A 78 -11.50 16.85 7.60
C SER A 78 -10.40 17.90 7.75
N GLY A 79 -10.32 18.89 6.86
CA GLY A 79 -9.17 19.79 6.81
C GLY A 79 -7.87 19.10 6.37
N LEU A 80 -7.95 17.95 5.69
CA LEU A 80 -6.80 17.08 5.36
C LEU A 80 -6.11 16.49 6.61
N ILE A 81 -6.87 16.25 7.68
CA ILE A 81 -6.36 15.66 8.93
C ILE A 81 -6.83 14.20 9.01
N PRO A 82 -5.93 13.20 8.86
CA PRO A 82 -6.31 11.78 8.88
C PRO A 82 -6.92 11.30 10.19
N SER A 83 -6.55 11.93 11.31
CA SER A 83 -7.09 11.61 12.63
C SER A 83 -8.39 12.35 12.95
N ALA A 84 -8.96 13.09 12.00
CA ALA A 84 -10.21 13.81 12.22
C ALA A 84 -11.34 12.86 12.59
N SER A 85 -12.19 13.31 13.51
CA SER A 85 -13.32 12.56 14.02
C SER A 85 -14.47 13.52 14.28
N SER A 86 -15.68 13.16 13.85
CA SER A 86 -16.87 13.94 14.17
C SER A 86 -17.23 13.79 15.66
N PRO A 87 -18.12 14.64 16.21
CA PRO A 87 -18.65 14.42 17.55
C PRO A 87 -19.16 13.00 17.74
N LYS A 88 -18.81 12.38 18.88
CA LYS A 88 -19.14 10.98 19.23
C LYS A 88 -18.55 9.93 18.28
N GLY A 89 -17.55 10.25 17.46
CA GLY A 89 -16.84 9.28 16.61
C GLY A 89 -17.66 8.68 15.47
N LYS A 90 -18.76 9.35 15.06
CA LYS A 90 -19.65 8.82 14.02
C LYS A 90 -18.99 8.75 12.64
N TYR A 91 -18.15 9.71 12.30
CA TYR A 91 -17.45 9.82 11.03
C TYR A 91 -15.96 10.06 11.24
N LEU A 92 -15.12 9.36 10.49
CA LEU A 92 -13.69 9.23 10.75
C LEU A 92 -12.83 9.48 9.51
N GLY A 93 -11.71 10.14 9.76
CA GLY A 93 -10.58 10.32 8.84
C GLY A 93 -10.83 11.23 7.66
N LEU A 94 -9.92 11.15 6.67
CA LEU A 94 -9.80 12.14 5.60
C LEU A 94 -11.12 12.45 4.88
N TYR A 95 -11.90 11.41 4.58
CA TYR A 95 -13.16 11.52 3.87
C TYR A 95 -14.40 11.35 4.77
N GLN A 96 -14.23 11.41 6.09
CA GLN A 96 -15.29 11.28 7.08
C GLN A 96 -16.18 10.06 6.85
N HIS A 97 -15.56 8.87 6.75
CA HIS A 97 -16.28 7.62 6.61
C HIS A 97 -17.08 7.31 7.88
N SER A 98 -18.32 6.83 7.72
CA SER A 98 -19.09 6.31 8.86
C SER A 98 -18.31 5.19 9.56
N ALA A 99 -18.12 5.32 10.87
CA ALA A 99 -17.41 4.32 11.68
C ALA A 99 -18.09 2.95 11.62
N THR A 100 -19.43 2.92 11.59
CA THR A 100 -20.23 1.69 11.48
C THR A 100 -19.96 0.93 10.19
N TYR A 101 -19.85 1.63 9.06
CA TYR A 101 -19.65 1.00 7.76
C TYR A 101 -18.19 0.80 7.37
N TRP A 102 -17.26 1.43 8.09
CA TRP A 102 -15.84 1.37 7.76
C TRP A 102 -15.28 -0.06 7.72
N PRO A 103 -15.53 -0.95 8.70
CA PRO A 103 -14.98 -2.30 8.66
C PRO A 103 -15.31 -3.06 7.37
N LEU A 104 -16.57 -3.00 6.94
CA LEU A 104 -17.02 -3.63 5.69
C LEU A 104 -16.38 -2.97 4.45
N ARG A 105 -16.28 -1.63 4.42
CA ARG A 105 -15.63 -0.92 3.31
C ARG A 105 -14.14 -1.25 3.23
N PHE A 106 -13.47 -1.34 4.37
CA PHE A 106 -12.06 -1.72 4.43
C PHE A 106 -11.86 -3.11 3.85
N THR A 107 -12.61 -4.12 4.28
CA THR A 107 -12.48 -5.48 3.75
C THR A 107 -12.86 -5.58 2.27
N THR A 108 -13.89 -4.86 1.83
CA THR A 108 -14.34 -4.85 0.43
C THR A 108 -13.32 -4.22 -0.52
N TYR A 109 -12.68 -3.13 -0.10
CA TYR A 109 -11.82 -2.30 -0.97
C TYR A 109 -10.34 -2.42 -0.63
N THR A 110 -9.91 -3.44 0.09
CA THR A 110 -8.48 -3.73 0.31
C THR A 110 -8.17 -5.20 0.04
N GLN A 111 -6.90 -5.58 0.12
CA GLN A 111 -6.48 -6.97 0.11
C GLN A 111 -5.41 -7.19 1.20
N PRO A 112 -5.37 -8.36 1.86
CA PRO A 112 -4.46 -8.61 2.98
C PRO A 112 -2.98 -8.34 2.65
N SER A 113 -2.55 -8.65 1.41
CA SER A 113 -1.16 -8.46 0.96
C SER A 113 -0.68 -7.01 0.95
N TRP A 114 -1.59 -6.03 1.06
CA TRP A 114 -1.21 -4.61 1.15
C TRP A 114 -0.81 -4.17 2.55
N MET A 115 -1.08 -4.98 3.58
CA MET A 115 -0.72 -4.71 4.98
C MET A 115 -1.20 -3.33 5.47
N LEU A 116 -2.41 -2.94 5.05
CA LEU A 116 -3.01 -1.67 5.47
C LEU A 116 -3.55 -1.77 6.90
N SER A 117 -3.42 -0.69 7.68
CA SER A 117 -4.12 -0.57 8.97
C SER A 117 -5.62 -0.57 8.74
N SER A 118 -6.36 -1.38 9.50
CA SER A 118 -7.83 -1.41 9.47
C SER A 118 -8.48 -0.18 10.10
N SER A 119 -7.71 0.76 10.67
CA SER A 119 -8.25 2.00 11.23
C SER A 119 -8.67 2.99 10.15
N ALA A 120 -9.88 3.55 10.27
CA ALA A 120 -10.34 4.66 9.42
C ALA A 120 -9.50 5.93 9.60
N LEU A 121 -8.77 6.04 10.72
CA LEU A 121 -7.90 7.17 11.03
C LEU A 121 -6.51 7.05 10.37
N SER A 122 -6.22 5.91 9.73
CA SER A 122 -5.05 5.77 8.87
C SER A 122 -5.27 6.55 7.58
N GLY A 123 -4.48 7.61 7.35
CA GLY A 123 -4.59 8.41 6.12
C GLY A 123 -4.37 7.58 4.86
N ARG A 124 -3.43 6.62 4.90
CA ARG A 124 -3.14 5.70 3.79
C ARG A 124 -4.34 4.80 3.49
N SER A 125 -4.90 4.16 4.52
CA SER A 125 -6.04 3.26 4.35
C SER A 125 -7.29 4.02 3.91
N ASN A 126 -7.58 5.17 4.55
CA ASN A 126 -8.71 6.02 4.23
C ASN A 126 -8.65 6.45 2.76
N ALA A 127 -7.52 7.01 2.30
CA ALA A 127 -7.36 7.44 0.91
C ALA A 127 -7.53 6.31 -0.11
N ILE A 128 -6.89 5.15 0.13
CA ILE A 128 -6.97 4.00 -0.79
C ILE A 128 -8.39 3.46 -0.88
N VAL A 129 -9.04 3.22 0.28
CA VAL A 129 -10.41 2.70 0.33
C VAL A 129 -11.38 3.66 -0.36
N THR A 130 -11.29 4.97 -0.08
CA THR A 130 -12.17 5.96 -0.70
C THR A 130 -12.02 5.97 -2.22
N VAL A 131 -10.80 6.06 -2.75
CA VAL A 131 -10.58 6.10 -4.21
C VAL A 131 -11.11 4.83 -4.89
N ARG A 132 -10.81 3.65 -4.33
CA ARG A 132 -11.31 2.38 -4.87
C ARG A 132 -12.83 2.29 -4.82
N MET A 133 -13.44 2.72 -3.71
CA MET A 133 -14.90 2.76 -3.55
C MET A 133 -15.55 3.71 -4.56
N VAL A 134 -15.00 4.90 -4.74
CA VAL A 134 -15.50 5.90 -5.71
C VAL A 134 -15.41 5.37 -7.13
N ARG A 135 -14.30 4.73 -7.50
CA ARG A 135 -14.14 4.09 -8.81
C ARG A 135 -15.15 2.97 -9.01
N ALA A 136 -15.28 2.07 -8.04
CA ALA A 136 -16.20 0.93 -8.12
C ALA A 136 -17.66 1.35 -8.25
N LEU A 137 -18.06 2.42 -7.54
CA LEU A 137 -19.43 2.94 -7.57
C LEU A 137 -19.69 3.92 -8.72
N GLY A 138 -18.69 4.20 -9.57
CA GLY A 138 -18.84 5.07 -10.74
C GLY A 138 -18.98 6.56 -10.41
N GLY A 139 -18.40 7.01 -9.29
CA GLY A 139 -18.24 8.44 -8.98
C GLY A 139 -18.62 8.85 -7.56
N TRP A 140 -18.22 10.07 -7.20
CA TRP A 140 -18.31 10.62 -5.84
C TRP A 140 -19.74 10.62 -5.29
N ARG A 141 -20.73 11.04 -6.10
CA ARG A 141 -22.14 11.10 -5.68
C ARG A 141 -22.67 9.73 -5.27
N ARG A 142 -22.39 8.70 -6.08
CA ARG A 142 -22.81 7.32 -5.80
C ARG A 142 -22.07 6.72 -4.60
N ALA A 143 -20.86 7.19 -4.33
CA ALA A 143 -20.07 6.83 -3.16
C ALA A 143 -20.42 7.62 -1.88
N GLY A 144 -21.37 8.55 -1.92
CA GLY A 144 -21.86 9.28 -0.75
C GLY A 144 -21.30 10.70 -0.58
N TRP A 145 -20.49 11.20 -1.52
CA TRP A 145 -20.04 12.60 -1.55
C TRP A 145 -20.79 13.37 -2.64
N PRO A 146 -21.81 14.17 -2.29
CA PRO A 146 -22.58 14.93 -3.27
C PRO A 146 -21.72 15.96 -4.02
N VAL A 147 -22.23 16.40 -5.16
CA VAL A 147 -21.58 17.45 -5.97
C VAL A 147 -21.73 18.79 -5.23
N LYS A 148 -20.75 19.09 -4.38
CA LYS A 148 -20.57 20.40 -3.74
C LYS A 148 -19.39 21.14 -4.38
N ALA A 149 -19.37 22.46 -4.27
CA ALA A 149 -18.24 23.26 -4.73
C ALA A 149 -16.93 22.84 -4.03
N CYS A 150 -15.87 22.92 -4.83
CA CYS A 150 -14.51 23.17 -4.42
C CYS A 150 -14.25 24.63 -4.78
#